data_AF-A0A7X7FZ16-F1
#
_entry.id   AF-A0A7X7FZ16-F1
#
_cell.length_a   1.000
_cell.length_b   1.000
_cell.length_c   1.000
_cell.angle_alpha   90.00
_cell.angle_beta   90.00
_cell.angle_gamma   90.00
#
_symmetry.space_group_name_H-M   'P 1'
#
loop_
_entity.id
_entity.type
_entity.pdbx_description
1 polymer ?
#
loop_
_entity_poly.entity_id
_entity_poly.type
_entity_poly.pdbx_seq_one_letter_code
_entity_poly.pdbx_strand_id
1 'polypeptide(L)'
;MPKFIIMDTSLSLTRIKHLLNRYFIENWKKDLYVGLVLLVIAFVSNPMAEFSSFVYMVMVLLYTGRIFGNLAHKESAQHYLMIPASTSEKLIVNLFLSHIYYVLLLLVFLVSGILLRAFILSPFCETFNCFSFLDAKKSMFSFSSYVSFLSFQSILAFGSVYFRKNAFIKTLLSIAAFFFFLVMLVIFIFRLNPDSLTPLMDEFKVMQESFMINRMLNYKTSFCISTIIYIVITCFFWMLSYFRLRETEV
;
A
#
# COMPACT_ATOMS: atom_id res chain seq x y z
N MET A 1 18.45 24.63 -38.96
CA MET A 1 18.86 24.13 -37.62
C MET A 1 17.61 23.67 -36.90
N PRO A 2 17.50 22.37 -36.54
CA PRO A 2 16.37 21.90 -35.75
C PRO A 2 16.43 22.55 -34.37
N LYS A 3 15.37 23.27 -33.98
CA LYS A 3 15.16 23.69 -32.59
C LYS A 3 15.07 22.42 -31.76
N PHE A 4 16.14 22.09 -31.03
CA PHE A 4 16.01 21.21 -29.88
C PHE A 4 15.01 21.87 -28.95
N ILE A 5 13.83 21.29 -28.85
CA ILE A 5 12.84 21.65 -27.83
C ILE A 5 13.51 21.25 -26.52
N ILE A 6 14.13 22.22 -25.86
CA ILE A 6 14.49 22.10 -24.46
C ILE A 6 13.16 21.84 -23.77
N MET A 7 12.96 20.60 -23.35
CA MET A 7 11.73 20.19 -22.71
C MET A 7 11.68 20.94 -21.38
N ASP A 8 10.77 21.90 -21.27
CA ASP A 8 10.58 22.63 -20.03
C ASP A 8 10.36 21.62 -18.90
N THR A 9 11.31 21.60 -17.97
CA THR A 9 11.32 20.75 -16.78
C THR A 9 10.27 21.21 -15.75
N SER A 10 9.43 22.17 -16.10
CA SER A 10 8.35 22.67 -15.26
C SER A 10 7.23 21.63 -15.19
N LEU A 11 6.69 21.43 -13.99
CA LEU A 11 5.55 20.57 -13.76
C LEU A 11 4.33 21.16 -14.47
N SER A 12 3.68 20.36 -15.31
CA SER A 12 2.49 20.78 -16.06
C SER A 12 1.29 19.89 -15.76
N LEU A 13 0.19 20.52 -15.34
CA LEU A 13 -1.05 19.82 -15.03
C LEU A 13 -1.71 19.21 -16.27
N THR A 14 -1.48 19.80 -17.46
CA THR A 14 -1.97 19.30 -18.74
C THR A 14 -1.33 17.94 -19.08
N ARG A 15 -0.01 17.77 -18.92
CA ARG A 15 0.66 16.47 -19.17
C ARG A 15 0.19 15.41 -18.17
N ILE A 16 0.05 15.76 -16.89
CA ILE A 16 -0.51 14.86 -15.86
C ILE A 16 -1.91 14.37 -16.25
N LYS A 17 -2.79 15.28 -16.70
CA LYS A 17 -4.13 14.91 -17.18
C LYS A 17 -4.08 13.95 -18.38
N HIS A 18 -3.20 14.20 -19.35
CA HIS A 18 -3.05 13.32 -20.51
C HIS A 18 -2.54 11.93 -20.12
N LEU A 19 -1.60 11.84 -19.17
CA LEU A 19 -1.11 10.57 -18.63
C LEU A 19 -2.23 9.78 -17.93
N LEU A 20 -3.04 10.45 -17.11
CA LEU A 20 -4.19 9.82 -16.44
C LEU A 20 -5.23 9.34 -17.45
N ASN A 21 -5.61 10.17 -18.43
CA ASN A 21 -6.57 9.78 -19.47
C ASN A 21 -6.09 8.57 -20.25
N ARG A 22 -4.81 8.55 -20.65
CA ARG A 22 -4.20 7.41 -21.31
C ARG A 22 -4.32 6.14 -20.45
N TYR A 23 -3.97 6.24 -19.18
CA TYR A 23 -4.04 5.12 -18.25
C TYR A 23 -5.46 4.54 -18.15
N PHE A 24 -6.48 5.39 -18.00
CA PHE A 24 -7.87 4.95 -17.93
C PHE A 24 -8.31 4.26 -19.23
N ILE A 25 -7.96 4.82 -20.39
CA ILE A 25 -8.30 4.21 -21.68
C ILE A 25 -7.66 2.83 -21.84
N GLU A 26 -6.42 2.66 -21.40
CA GLU A 26 -5.69 1.39 -21.52
C GLU A 26 -6.15 0.33 -20.51
N ASN A 27 -6.57 0.72 -19.29
CA ASN A 27 -6.75 -0.21 -18.18
C ASN A 27 -8.19 -0.33 -17.64
N TRP A 28 -9.15 0.48 -18.10
CA TRP A 28 -10.52 0.47 -17.52
C TRP A 28 -11.18 -0.92 -17.50
N LYS A 29 -10.96 -1.75 -18.54
CA LYS A 29 -11.51 -3.12 -18.57
C LYS A 29 -10.90 -4.00 -17.48
N LYS A 30 -9.58 -3.92 -17.31
CA LYS A 30 -8.85 -4.70 -16.29
C LYS A 30 -9.30 -4.31 -14.89
N ASP A 31 -9.42 -3.01 -14.64
CA ASP A 31 -9.86 -2.49 -13.35
C ASP A 31 -11.31 -2.88 -13.05
N LEU A 32 -12.17 -2.91 -14.08
CA LEU A 32 -13.56 -3.39 -13.96
C LEU A 32 -13.63 -4.89 -13.64
N TYR A 33 -12.82 -5.74 -14.30
CA TYR A 33 -12.80 -7.17 -14.00
C TYR A 33 -12.41 -7.45 -12.56
N VAL A 34 -11.39 -6.76 -12.04
CA VAL A 34 -10.98 -6.97 -10.65
C VAL A 34 -12.00 -6.38 -9.67
N GLY A 35 -12.60 -5.23 -10.01
CA GLY A 35 -13.73 -4.68 -9.28
C GLY A 35 -14.90 -5.66 -9.16
N LEU A 36 -15.25 -6.35 -10.25
CA LEU A 36 -16.30 -7.38 -10.25
C LEU A 36 -15.95 -8.58 -9.37
N VAL A 37 -14.70 -9.05 -9.42
CA VAL A 37 -14.23 -10.14 -8.54
C VAL A 37 -14.39 -9.73 -7.07
N LEU A 38 -13.97 -8.50 -6.72
CA LEU A 38 -14.13 -7.97 -5.37
C LEU A 38 -15.60 -7.86 -4.97
N LEU A 39 -16.47 -7.42 -5.88
CA LEU A 39 -17.91 -7.31 -5.64
C LEU A 39 -18.52 -8.68 -5.30
N VAL A 40 -18.17 -9.73 -6.05
CA VAL A 40 -18.64 -11.10 -5.78
C VAL A 40 -18.13 -11.59 -4.43
N ILE A 41 -16.86 -11.34 -4.11
CA ILE A 41 -16.28 -11.71 -2.81
C ILE A 41 -17.01 -10.98 -1.69
N ALA A 42 -17.22 -9.67 -1.83
CA ALA A 42 -17.94 -8.85 -0.84
C ALA A 42 -19.39 -9.32 -0.66
N PHE A 43 -20.05 -9.73 -1.74
CA PHE A 43 -21.40 -10.29 -1.70
C PHE A 43 -21.46 -11.62 -0.94
N VAL A 44 -20.52 -12.53 -1.20
CA VAL A 44 -20.48 -13.86 -0.56
C VAL A 44 -20.00 -13.77 0.89
N SER A 45 -19.03 -12.89 1.18
CA SER A 45 -18.42 -12.77 2.51
C SER A 45 -19.38 -12.15 3.51
N ASN A 46 -19.47 -12.70 4.73
CA ASN A 46 -20.19 -12.07 5.85
C ASN A 46 -19.62 -10.66 6.11
N PRO A 47 -20.40 -9.58 6.32
CA PRO A 47 -19.83 -8.24 6.51
C PRO A 47 -19.07 -8.16 7.85
N MET A 48 -19.40 -9.04 8.80
CA MET A 48 -18.67 -9.20 10.06
C MET A 48 -17.41 -10.10 9.94
N ALA A 49 -17.14 -10.69 8.78
CA ALA A 49 -15.95 -11.51 8.60
C ALA A 49 -14.74 -10.65 8.25
N GLU A 50 -13.70 -10.74 9.09
CA GLU A 50 -12.34 -10.22 8.87
C GLU A 50 -11.73 -10.67 7.53
N PHE A 51 -12.27 -11.74 6.95
CA PHE A 51 -11.87 -12.24 5.64
C PHE A 51 -12.06 -11.22 4.51
N SER A 52 -13.17 -10.48 4.51
CA SER A 52 -13.48 -9.50 3.46
C SER A 52 -12.51 -8.32 3.45
N SER A 53 -12.18 -7.81 4.65
CA SER A 53 -11.21 -6.73 4.85
C SER A 53 -9.78 -7.18 4.54
N PHE A 54 -9.42 -8.43 4.90
CA PHE A 54 -8.13 -9.01 4.53
C PHE A 54 -7.97 -9.10 3.01
N VAL A 55 -8.96 -9.64 2.29
CA VAL A 55 -8.91 -9.75 0.82
C VAL A 55 -8.81 -8.37 0.18
N TYR A 56 -9.57 -7.39 0.67
CA TYR A 56 -9.47 -6.00 0.22
C TYR A 56 -8.03 -5.46 0.38
N MET A 57 -7.45 -5.60 1.57
CA MET A 57 -6.08 -5.14 1.86
C MET A 57 -5.06 -5.79 0.93
N VAL A 58 -5.14 -7.11 0.74
CA VAL A 58 -4.25 -7.85 -0.17
C VAL A 58 -4.41 -7.37 -1.61
N MET A 59 -5.63 -7.16 -2.08
CA MET A 59 -5.90 -6.67 -3.43
C MET A 59 -5.30 -5.28 -3.67
N VAL A 60 -5.46 -4.36 -2.72
CA VAL A 60 -4.85 -3.03 -2.87
C VAL A 60 -3.32 -3.13 -2.91
N LEU A 61 -2.70 -3.94 -2.03
CA LEU A 61 -1.25 -4.12 -2.01
C LEU A 61 -0.73 -4.75 -3.32
N LEU A 62 -1.42 -5.75 -3.85
CA LEU A 62 -1.09 -6.37 -5.14
C LEU A 62 -1.13 -5.35 -6.27
N TYR A 63 -2.13 -4.47 -6.27
CA TYR A 63 -2.23 -3.40 -7.25
C TYR A 63 -1.10 -2.39 -7.11
N THR A 64 -0.80 -1.95 -5.88
CA THR A 64 0.31 -1.03 -5.63
C THR A 64 1.63 -1.59 -6.15
N GLY A 65 1.91 -2.88 -5.94
CA GLY A 65 3.11 -3.53 -6.47
C GLY A 65 3.15 -3.70 -8.00
N ARG A 66 2.03 -3.45 -8.70
CA ARG A 66 1.91 -3.55 -10.17
C ARG A 66 1.89 -2.19 -10.89
N ILE A 67 1.91 -1.07 -10.17
CA ILE A 67 1.79 0.27 -10.78
C ILE A 67 2.90 0.58 -11.78
N PHE A 68 4.13 0.20 -11.44
CA PHE A 68 5.26 0.27 -12.36
C PHE A 68 5.46 -1.04 -13.15
N GLY A 69 4.43 -1.87 -13.27
CA GLY A 69 4.46 -3.10 -14.06
C GLY A 69 4.78 -2.86 -15.54
N ASN A 70 4.48 -1.67 -16.06
CA ASN A 70 4.88 -1.27 -17.41
C ASN A 70 6.40 -1.11 -17.56
N LEU A 71 7.15 -0.86 -16.47
CA LEU A 71 8.62 -0.88 -16.47
C LEU A 71 9.19 -2.30 -16.37
N ALA A 72 8.35 -3.32 -16.16
CA ALA A 72 8.83 -4.67 -15.91
C ALA A 72 9.34 -5.38 -17.17
N HIS A 73 8.68 -5.15 -18.31
CA HIS A 73 9.08 -5.71 -19.60
C HIS A 73 9.84 -4.67 -20.41
N LYS A 74 10.91 -5.08 -21.09
CA LYS A 74 11.79 -4.18 -21.85
C LYS A 74 11.03 -3.38 -22.91
N GLU A 75 10.11 -4.03 -23.61
CA GLU A 75 9.30 -3.46 -24.68
C GLU A 75 8.31 -2.41 -24.15
N SER A 76 7.58 -2.74 -23.08
CA SER A 76 6.65 -1.81 -22.43
C SER A 76 7.38 -0.66 -21.71
N ALA A 77 8.57 -0.94 -21.16
CA ALA A 77 9.40 0.05 -20.50
C ALA A 77 9.89 1.10 -21.50
N GLN A 78 10.37 0.67 -22.68
CA GLN A 78 10.76 1.59 -23.76
C GLN A 78 9.59 2.48 -24.16
N HIS A 79 8.41 1.90 -24.39
CA HIS A 79 7.22 2.68 -24.74
C HIS A 79 6.80 3.67 -23.62
N TYR A 80 6.96 3.30 -22.36
CA TYR A 80 6.63 4.14 -21.22
C TYR A 80 7.65 5.27 -20.98
N LEU A 81 8.94 5.00 -21.21
CA LEU A 81 10.01 5.98 -21.03
C LEU A 81 9.99 7.04 -22.15
N MET A 82 9.61 6.65 -23.37
CA MET A 82 9.47 7.57 -24.52
C MET A 82 8.30 8.57 -24.39
N ILE A 83 7.43 8.43 -23.39
CA ILE A 83 6.34 9.39 -23.18
C ILE A 83 6.96 10.73 -22.79
N PRO A 84 6.67 11.83 -23.52
CA PRO A 84 7.24 13.15 -23.25
C PRO A 84 6.58 13.76 -22.00
N ALA A 85 7.03 13.31 -20.83
CA ALA A 85 6.63 13.79 -19.52
C ALA A 85 7.84 13.73 -18.59
N SER A 86 7.90 14.60 -17.58
CA SER A 86 8.99 14.59 -16.61
C SER A 86 8.90 13.36 -15.69
N THR A 87 10.04 12.96 -15.11
CA THR A 87 10.12 11.93 -14.05
C THR A 87 9.14 12.21 -12.91
N SER A 88 9.05 13.48 -12.50
CA SER A 88 8.18 13.92 -11.41
C SER A 88 6.70 13.78 -11.76
N GLU A 89 6.29 14.14 -12.97
CA GLU A 89 4.90 13.98 -13.44
C GLU A 89 4.50 12.51 -13.48
N LYS A 90 5.36 11.63 -14.01
CA LYS A 90 5.11 10.17 -14.05
C LYS A 90 4.97 9.60 -12.65
N LEU A 91 5.82 10.03 -11.71
CA LEU A 91 5.74 9.60 -10.32
C LEU A 91 4.46 10.09 -9.64
N ILE A 92 4.08 11.36 -9.82
CA ILE A 92 2.85 11.92 -9.23
C ILE A 92 1.61 11.18 -9.72
N VAL A 93 1.53 10.90 -11.03
CA VAL A 93 0.42 10.13 -11.61
C VAL A 93 0.35 8.73 -10.98
N ASN A 94 1.49 8.05 -10.87
CA ASN A 94 1.54 6.71 -10.31
C ASN A 94 1.23 6.67 -8.81
N LEU A 95 1.68 7.67 -8.05
CA LEU A 95 1.33 7.83 -6.63
C LEU A 95 -0.16 8.10 -6.45
N PHE A 96 -0.74 8.98 -7.27
CA PHE A 96 -2.18 9.24 -7.28
C PHE A 96 -2.98 7.96 -7.59
N LEU A 97 -2.54 7.19 -8.58
CA LEU A 97 -3.18 5.92 -8.94
C LEU A 97 -3.13 4.91 -7.79
N SER A 98 -1.98 4.76 -7.09
CA SER A 98 -1.83 3.83 -5.96
C SER A 98 -2.67 4.19 -4.75
N HIS A 99 -2.51 5.42 -4.28
CA HIS A 99 -2.92 5.78 -2.92
C HIS A 99 -4.35 6.33 -2.91
N ILE A 100 -4.83 6.87 -4.05
CA ILE A 100 -6.15 7.50 -4.14
C ILE A 100 -7.07 6.69 -5.05
N TYR A 101 -6.75 6.54 -6.33
CA TYR A 101 -7.66 5.93 -7.29
C TYR A 101 -8.00 4.47 -6.95
N TYR A 102 -6.99 3.61 -6.75
CA TYR A 102 -7.24 2.20 -6.48
C TYR A 102 -7.93 1.95 -5.14
N VAL A 103 -7.61 2.74 -4.12
CA VAL A 103 -8.29 2.69 -2.82
C VAL A 103 -9.77 3.05 -2.99
N LEU A 104 -10.08 4.14 -3.71
CA LEU A 104 -11.46 4.55 -3.97
C LEU A 104 -12.22 3.54 -4.82
N LEU A 105 -11.61 3.04 -5.89
CA LEU A 105 -12.23 2.06 -6.79
C LEU A 105 -12.63 0.81 -6.01
N LEU A 106 -11.69 0.22 -5.27
CA LEU A 106 -11.97 -0.98 -4.51
C LEU A 106 -13.00 -0.72 -3.40
N LEU A 107 -12.97 0.47 -2.76
CA LEU A 107 -13.96 0.84 -1.75
C LEU A 107 -15.37 0.91 -2.35
N VAL A 108 -15.52 1.48 -3.56
CA VAL A 108 -16.81 1.54 -4.26
C VAL A 108 -17.34 0.14 -4.54
N PHE A 109 -16.50 -0.77 -5.04
CA PHE A 109 -16.90 -2.17 -5.31
C PHE A 109 -17.21 -2.96 -4.03
N LEU A 110 -16.48 -2.71 -2.95
CA LEU A 110 -16.73 -3.33 -1.65
C LEU A 110 -18.09 -2.88 -1.10
N VAL A 111 -18.35 -1.57 -1.08
CA VAL A 111 -19.61 -1.01 -0.60
C VAL A 111 -20.77 -1.47 -1.47
N SER A 112 -20.62 -1.49 -2.80
CA SER A 112 -21.67 -1.95 -3.70
C SER A 112 -21.98 -3.45 -3.52
N GLY A 113 -20.98 -4.30 -3.30
CA GLY A 113 -21.18 -5.72 -3.01
C GLY A 113 -21.95 -5.96 -1.71
N ILE A 114 -21.64 -5.19 -0.66
CA ILE A 114 -22.37 -5.25 0.62
C ILE A 114 -23.81 -4.75 0.47
N LEU A 115 -24.02 -3.65 -0.25
CA LEU A 115 -25.36 -3.11 -0.52
C LEU A 115 -26.20 -4.07 -1.35
N LEU A 116 -25.63 -4.68 -2.38
CA LEU A 116 -26.30 -5.65 -3.24
C LEU A 116 -26.70 -6.89 -2.44
N ARG A 117 -25.85 -7.33 -1.52
CA ARG A 117 -26.18 -8.40 -0.59
C ARG A 117 -27.32 -8.01 0.34
N ALA A 118 -27.23 -6.85 0.99
CA ALA A 118 -28.28 -6.36 1.87
C ALA A 118 -29.62 -6.30 1.14
N PHE A 119 -29.63 -5.83 -0.12
CA PHE A 119 -30.83 -5.77 -0.94
C PHE A 119 -31.44 -7.15 -1.22
N ILE A 120 -30.64 -8.15 -1.60
CA ILE A 120 -31.11 -9.50 -1.95
C ILE A 120 -31.49 -10.33 -0.70
N LEU A 121 -30.72 -10.22 0.38
CA LEU A 121 -30.90 -11.02 1.59
C LEU A 121 -31.79 -10.34 2.64
N SER A 122 -32.09 -9.04 2.52
CA SER A 122 -33.04 -8.31 3.37
C SER A 122 -34.35 -9.06 3.62
N PRO A 123 -35.05 -9.62 2.61
CA PRO A 123 -36.30 -10.36 2.86
C PRO A 123 -36.11 -11.70 3.59
N PHE A 124 -34.88 -12.20 3.71
CA PHE A 124 -34.56 -13.50 4.31
C PHE A 124 -33.83 -13.39 5.66
N CYS A 125 -33.46 -12.19 6.11
CA CYS A 125 -32.73 -11.98 7.36
C CYS A 125 -33.59 -11.25 8.40
N GLU A 126 -33.67 -11.81 9.61
CA GLU A 126 -34.22 -11.11 10.77
C GLU A 126 -33.35 -9.89 11.11
N THR A 127 -33.86 -8.72 10.71
CA THR A 127 -33.67 -7.31 11.11
C THR A 127 -32.34 -6.78 11.68
N PHE A 128 -31.45 -7.56 12.30
CA PHE A 128 -30.26 -7.04 13.00
C PHE A 128 -28.91 -7.31 12.34
N ASN A 129 -28.77 -8.34 11.49
CA ASN A 129 -27.45 -8.72 10.95
C ASN A 129 -27.07 -8.08 9.60
N CYS A 130 -28.01 -7.51 8.85
CA CYS A 130 -27.72 -6.95 7.51
C CYS A 130 -27.04 -5.56 7.55
N PHE A 131 -27.29 -4.75 8.58
CA PHE A 131 -26.79 -3.37 8.66
C PHE A 131 -25.58 -3.19 9.59
N SER A 132 -25.15 -4.25 10.30
CA SER A 132 -24.07 -4.20 11.30
C SER A 132 -22.72 -3.70 10.76
N PHE A 133 -22.50 -3.78 9.44
CA PHE A 133 -21.28 -3.26 8.80
C PHE A 133 -21.15 -1.74 8.90
N LEU A 134 -22.26 -1.00 8.79
CA LEU A 134 -22.25 0.46 8.87
C LEU A 134 -21.97 0.94 10.30
N ASP A 135 -22.47 0.22 11.31
CA ASP A 135 -22.23 0.52 12.73
C ASP A 135 -20.82 0.12 13.20
N ALA A 136 -20.27 -1.00 12.71
CA ALA A 136 -18.89 -1.41 12.99
C ALA A 136 -17.84 -0.39 12.48
N LYS A 137 -18.23 0.47 11.53
CA LYS A 137 -17.34 1.38 10.82
C LYS A 137 -16.81 2.53 11.67
N LYS A 138 -17.51 2.93 12.73
CA LYS A 138 -17.10 4.05 13.59
C LYS A 138 -15.88 3.74 14.47
N SER A 139 -15.61 2.45 14.72
CA SER A 139 -14.47 2.01 15.54
C SER A 139 -13.27 1.50 14.72
N MET A 140 -13.46 1.11 13.46
CA MET A 140 -12.41 0.42 12.67
C MET A 140 -11.48 1.36 11.88
N PHE A 141 -11.94 2.54 11.46
CA PHE A 141 -11.12 3.43 10.64
C PHE A 141 -10.30 4.40 11.51
N SER A 142 -9.24 3.88 12.14
CA SER A 142 -8.30 4.73 12.87
C SER A 142 -7.32 5.41 11.88
N PHE A 143 -7.04 6.69 12.11
CA PHE A 143 -6.08 7.44 11.28
C PHE A 143 -4.70 6.76 11.23
N SER A 144 -4.24 6.19 12.35
CA SER A 144 -2.95 5.48 12.41
C SER A 144 -2.94 4.21 11.55
N SER A 145 -4.04 3.45 11.50
CA SER A 145 -4.17 2.28 10.63
C SER A 145 -4.10 2.66 9.14
N TYR A 146 -4.65 3.83 8.78
CA TYR A 146 -4.55 4.32 7.42
C TYR A 146 -3.12 4.76 7.06
N VAL A 147 -2.44 5.45 7.98
CA VAL A 147 -1.04 5.88 7.76
C VAL A 147 -0.09 4.69 7.69
N SER A 148 -0.27 3.66 8.52
CA SER A 148 0.53 2.44 8.42
C SER A 148 0.31 1.73 7.08
N PHE A 149 -0.93 1.69 6.60
CA PHE A 149 -1.25 1.16 5.27
C PHE A 149 -0.56 1.95 4.14
N LEU A 150 -0.59 3.29 4.17
CA LEU A 150 0.12 4.13 3.22
C LEU A 150 1.64 3.84 3.24
N SER A 151 2.22 3.59 4.41
CA SER A 151 3.64 3.26 4.50
C SER A 151 3.98 1.94 3.78
N PHE A 152 3.15 0.90 3.95
CA PHE A 152 3.31 -0.35 3.21
C PHE A 152 3.13 -0.16 1.70
N GLN A 153 2.16 0.66 1.28
CA GLN A 153 1.99 0.99 -0.14
C GLN A 153 3.23 1.67 -0.72
N SER A 154 3.84 2.61 0.01
CA SER A 154 5.03 3.32 -0.45
C SER A 154 6.24 2.39 -0.68
N ILE A 155 6.44 1.41 0.20
CA ILE A 155 7.49 0.39 0.08
C ILE A 155 7.27 -0.47 -1.18
N LEU A 156 6.03 -0.92 -1.41
CA LEU A 156 5.69 -1.71 -2.60
C LEU A 156 5.80 -0.88 -3.89
N ALA A 157 5.41 0.39 -3.85
CA ALA A 157 5.56 1.31 -4.97
C ALA A 157 7.04 1.49 -5.34
N PHE A 158 7.91 1.77 -4.36
CA PHE A 158 9.35 1.85 -4.57
C PHE A 158 9.91 0.56 -5.17
N GLY A 159 9.54 -0.55 -4.57
CA GLY A 159 9.96 -1.85 -5.01
C GLY A 159 9.54 -2.21 -6.44
N SER A 160 8.38 -1.72 -6.88
CA SER A 160 7.91 -1.86 -8.27
C SER A 160 8.74 -1.06 -9.28
N VAL A 161 9.41 0.02 -8.85
CA VAL A 161 10.41 0.73 -9.68
C VAL A 161 11.76 0.03 -9.63
N TYR A 162 12.15 -0.47 -8.46
CA TYR A 162 13.47 -1.07 -8.24
C TYR A 162 13.65 -2.41 -8.97
N PHE A 163 12.67 -3.30 -8.87
CA PHE A 163 12.75 -4.65 -9.43
C PHE A 163 12.09 -4.74 -10.81
N ARG A 164 12.88 -5.09 -11.84
CA ARG A 164 12.36 -5.25 -13.21
C ARG A 164 11.41 -6.43 -13.41
N LYS A 165 11.55 -7.53 -12.68
CA LYS A 165 10.68 -8.72 -12.85
C LYS A 165 10.18 -9.21 -11.52
N ASN A 166 8.90 -9.58 -11.46
CA ASN A 166 8.20 -10.06 -10.28
C ASN A 166 8.38 -9.13 -9.07
N ALA A 167 8.19 -7.83 -9.30
CA ALA A 167 8.58 -6.81 -8.35
C ALA A 167 7.91 -6.99 -6.98
N PHE A 168 6.60 -7.23 -6.96
CA PHE A 168 5.85 -7.50 -5.73
C PHE A 168 6.39 -8.68 -4.91
N ILE A 169 6.80 -9.78 -5.56
CA ILE A 169 7.32 -10.95 -4.84
C ILE A 169 8.72 -10.65 -4.30
N LYS A 170 9.55 -9.97 -5.08
CA LYS A 170 10.91 -9.61 -4.68
C LYS A 170 10.95 -8.58 -3.56
N THR A 171 9.99 -7.66 -3.50
CA THR A 171 9.87 -6.72 -2.39
C THR A 171 9.50 -7.43 -1.10
N LEU A 172 8.50 -8.29 -1.13
CA LEU A 172 8.13 -9.10 0.02
C LEU A 172 9.29 -10.00 0.47
N LEU A 173 9.99 -10.64 -0.47
CA LEU A 173 11.16 -11.47 -0.16
C LEU A 173 12.31 -10.65 0.43
N SER A 174 12.55 -9.44 -0.07
CA SER A 174 13.58 -8.53 0.45
C SER A 174 13.26 -8.07 1.87
N ILE A 175 11.99 -7.74 2.14
CA ILE A 175 11.53 -7.36 3.48
C ILE A 175 11.68 -8.55 4.43
N ALA A 176 11.25 -9.75 4.01
CA ALA A 176 11.39 -10.96 4.80
C ALA A 176 12.86 -11.30 5.09
N ALA A 177 13.74 -11.20 4.10
CA ALA A 177 15.17 -11.42 4.25
C ALA A 177 15.81 -10.40 5.22
N PHE A 178 15.39 -9.14 5.17
CA PHE A 178 15.86 -8.10 6.09
C PHE A 178 15.47 -8.40 7.54
N PHE A 179 14.20 -8.77 7.79
CA PHE A 179 13.76 -9.16 9.14
C PHE A 179 14.43 -10.44 9.61
N PHE A 180 14.61 -11.44 8.74
CA PHE A 180 15.34 -12.65 9.06
C PHE A 180 16.78 -12.36 9.47
N PHE A 181 17.48 -11.48 8.74
CA PHE A 181 18.82 -11.03 9.09
C PHE A 181 18.86 -10.32 10.44
N LEU A 182 17.90 -9.42 10.72
CA LEU A 182 17.80 -8.76 12.03
C LEU A 182 17.61 -9.76 13.17
N VAL A 183 16.73 -10.75 13.01
CA VAL A 183 16.52 -11.80 14.01
C VAL A 183 17.80 -12.60 14.24
N MET A 184 18.50 -12.98 13.16
CA MET A 184 19.78 -13.69 13.26
C MET A 184 20.85 -12.87 13.95
N LEU A 185 20.93 -11.55 13.67
CA LEU A 185 21.85 -10.63 14.33
C LEU A 185 21.55 -10.55 15.82
N VAL A 186 20.29 -10.44 16.20
CA VAL A 186 19.85 -10.43 17.60
C VAL A 186 20.26 -11.72 18.30
N ILE A 187 19.97 -12.89 17.72
CA ILE A 187 20.38 -14.21 18.24
C ILE A 187 21.90 -14.31 18.37
N PHE A 188 22.65 -13.77 17.39
CA PHE A 188 24.11 -13.76 17.41
C PHE A 188 24.67 -12.91 18.55
N ILE A 189 24.14 -11.69 18.76
CA ILE A 189 24.51 -10.85 19.91
C ILE A 189 24.23 -11.58 21.24
N PHE A 190 23.07 -12.24 21.34
CA PHE A 190 22.74 -13.03 22.53
C PHE A 190 23.73 -14.17 22.78
N ARG A 191 24.16 -14.86 21.72
CA ARG A 191 25.11 -15.96 21.84
C ARG A 191 26.52 -15.50 22.24
N LEU A 192 26.90 -14.26 21.92
CA LEU A 192 28.18 -13.67 22.32
C LEU A 192 28.22 -13.29 23.81
N ASN A 193 27.07 -13.05 24.45
CA ASN A 193 26.98 -12.68 25.87
C ASN A 193 26.05 -13.63 26.65
N PRO A 194 26.42 -14.92 26.84
CA PRO A 194 25.57 -15.91 27.48
C PRO A 194 25.21 -15.59 28.93
N ASP A 195 26.05 -14.85 29.67
CA ASP A 195 25.78 -14.45 31.06
C ASP A 195 24.73 -13.32 31.18
N SER A 196 24.35 -12.69 30.06
CA SER A 196 23.29 -11.67 30.01
C SER A 196 21.90 -12.26 29.80
N LEU A 197 21.77 -13.58 29.60
CA LEU A 197 20.50 -14.21 29.19
C LEU A 197 19.39 -14.12 30.24
N THR A 198 19.73 -14.25 31.52
CA THR A 198 18.75 -14.25 32.63
C THR A 198 18.23 -12.85 32.96
N PRO A 199 19.07 -11.80 33.14
CA PRO A 199 18.54 -10.46 33.39
C PRO A 199 17.84 -9.87 32.16
N LEU A 200 18.25 -10.21 30.94
CA LEU A 200 17.67 -9.61 29.73
C LEU A 200 16.32 -10.23 29.35
N MET A 201 16.06 -11.50 29.70
CA MET A 201 14.73 -12.11 29.54
C MET A 201 13.71 -11.53 30.53
N ASP A 202 14.16 -11.26 31.76
CA ASP A 202 13.35 -10.55 32.76
C ASP A 202 13.18 -9.07 32.39
N GLU A 203 14.21 -8.40 31.86
CA GLU A 203 14.08 -7.06 31.29
C GLU A 203 13.18 -7.04 30.05
N PHE A 204 13.17 -8.07 29.20
CA PHE A 204 12.26 -8.14 28.05
C PHE A 204 10.80 -8.32 28.51
N LYS A 205 10.57 -9.14 29.55
CA LYS A 205 9.25 -9.26 30.19
C LYS A 205 8.81 -7.94 30.80
N VAL A 206 9.68 -7.31 31.59
CA VAL A 206 9.41 -6.00 32.22
C VAL A 206 9.28 -4.90 31.18
N MET A 207 10.03 -4.93 30.08
CA MET A 207 9.93 -4.00 28.96
C MET A 207 8.64 -4.22 28.19
N GLN A 208 8.24 -5.46 27.96
CA GLN A 208 6.97 -5.78 27.30
C GLN A 208 5.78 -5.37 28.17
N GLU A 209 5.84 -5.66 29.47
CA GLU A 209 4.80 -5.31 30.44
C GLU A 209 4.72 -3.78 30.64
N SER A 210 5.87 -3.12 30.81
CA SER A 210 5.94 -1.66 30.89
C SER A 210 5.59 -0.98 29.56
N PHE A 211 5.89 -1.57 28.40
CA PHE A 211 5.45 -1.06 27.10
C PHE A 211 3.94 -1.17 26.95
N MET A 212 3.32 -2.26 27.41
CA MET A 212 1.87 -2.41 27.42
C MET A 212 1.21 -1.43 28.41
N ILE A 213 1.78 -1.25 29.61
CA ILE A 213 1.29 -0.32 30.63
C ILE A 213 1.48 1.15 30.20
N ASN A 214 2.64 1.53 29.63
CA ASN A 214 2.86 2.88 29.07
C ASN A 214 1.98 3.12 27.85
N ARG A 215 1.72 2.11 27.01
CA ARG A 215 0.77 2.25 25.91
C ARG A 215 -0.66 2.46 26.41
N MET A 216 -1.02 1.93 27.59
CA MET A 216 -2.32 2.13 28.21
C MET A 216 -2.43 3.49 28.89
N LEU A 217 -1.42 3.89 29.68
CA LEU A 217 -1.37 5.17 30.41
C LEU A 217 -1.10 6.37 29.51
N ASN A 218 -0.33 6.17 28.44
CA ASN A 218 0.16 7.21 27.52
C ASN A 218 -0.22 6.86 26.07
N TYR A 219 -1.45 6.36 25.87
CA TYR A 219 -1.94 5.91 24.57
C TYR A 219 -1.84 7.00 23.49
N LYS A 220 -2.05 8.27 23.84
CA LYS A 220 -1.94 9.40 22.91
C LYS A 220 -0.51 9.62 22.42
N THR A 221 0.48 9.61 23.32
CA THR A 221 1.88 9.90 22.96
C THR A 221 2.50 8.75 22.16
N SER A 222 2.27 7.50 22.56
CA SER A 222 2.70 6.31 21.78
C SER A 222 2.06 6.27 20.38
N PHE A 223 0.78 6.63 20.28
CA PHE A 223 0.07 6.72 19.00
C PHE A 223 0.64 7.81 18.08
N CYS A 224 0.99 8.98 18.62
CA CYS A 224 1.60 10.05 17.83
C CYS A 224 2.97 9.65 17.28
N ILE A 225 3.83 9.04 18.09
CA ILE A 225 5.19 8.64 17.68
C ILE A 225 5.14 7.62 16.54
N SER A 226 4.32 6.56 16.69
CA SER A 226 4.18 5.55 15.63
C SER A 226 3.68 6.14 14.31
N THR A 227 2.72 7.08 14.38
CA THR A 227 2.18 7.76 13.19
C THR A 227 3.24 8.62 12.50
N ILE A 228 4.07 9.35 13.27
CA ILE A 228 5.18 10.15 12.72
C ILE A 228 6.19 9.25 11.99
N ILE A 229 6.56 8.11 12.58
CA ILE A 229 7.50 7.15 11.97
C ILE A 229 6.97 6.67 10.62
N TYR A 230 5.69 6.29 10.54
CA TYR A 230 5.09 5.85 9.26
C TYR A 230 5.07 6.95 8.20
N ILE A 231 4.82 8.21 8.57
CA ILE A 231 4.87 9.35 7.64
C ILE A 231 6.29 9.53 7.10
N VAL A 232 7.30 9.51 7.98
CA VAL A 232 8.70 9.66 7.58
C VAL A 232 9.12 8.55 6.61
N ILE A 233 8.76 7.30 6.92
CA ILE A 233 9.01 6.14 6.05
C ILE A 233 8.34 6.34 4.68
N THR A 234 7.08 6.78 4.66
CA THR A 234 6.34 7.01 3.40
C THR A 234 7.04 8.05 2.52
N CYS A 235 7.40 9.20 3.10
CA CYS A 235 8.12 10.25 2.39
C CYS A 235 9.49 9.77 1.87
N PHE A 236 10.22 9.00 2.69
CA PHE A 236 11.52 8.45 2.32
C PHE A 236 11.43 7.52 1.10
N PHE A 237 10.45 6.60 1.07
CA PHE A 237 10.26 5.68 -0.07
C PHE A 237 9.75 6.38 -1.33
N TRP A 238 8.94 7.44 -1.20
CA TRP A 238 8.56 8.26 -2.35
C TRP A 238 9.78 8.96 -2.98
N MET A 239 10.67 9.51 -2.14
CA MET A 239 11.91 10.14 -2.62
C MET A 239 12.85 9.12 -3.29
N LEU A 240 13.00 7.92 -2.71
CA LEU A 240 13.77 6.83 -3.33
C LEU A 240 13.18 6.41 -4.68
N SER A 241 11.86 6.36 -4.80
CA SER A 241 11.17 6.05 -6.06
C SER A 241 11.48 7.09 -7.14
N TYR A 242 11.55 8.37 -6.76
CA TYR A 242 11.90 9.45 -7.67
C TYR A 242 13.32 9.32 -8.20
N PHE A 243 14.31 9.13 -7.32
CA PHE A 243 15.69 8.99 -7.74
C PHE A 243 15.88 7.78 -8.64
N ARG A 244 15.26 6.65 -8.29
CA ARG A 244 15.36 5.45 -9.11
C ARG A 244 14.73 5.61 -10.49
N LEU A 245 13.56 6.26 -10.57
CA LEU A 245 12.92 6.51 -11.86
C LEU A 245 13.77 7.44 -12.74
N ARG A 246 14.41 8.44 -12.12
CA ARG A 246 15.33 9.34 -12.82
C ARG A 246 16.55 8.61 -13.37
N GLU A 247 17.15 7.70 -12.61
CA GLU A 247 18.26 6.86 -13.09
C GLU A 247 17.87 5.96 -14.27
N THR A 248 16.60 5.54 -14.37
CA THR A 248 16.14 4.67 -15.47
C THR A 248 15.80 5.42 -16.76
N GLU A 249 15.63 6.73 -16.71
CA GLU A 249 15.31 7.58 -17.88
C GLU A 249 16.56 8.13 -18.59
N VAL A 250 17.71 8.16 -17.90
CA VAL A 250 19.02 8.58 -18.44
C VAL A 250 19.70 7.40 -19.12
#